data_AF-A0A1F2SBW5-F1
#
_entry.id   AF-A0A1F2SBW5-F1
#
_cell.length_a   1.000
_cell.length_b   1.000
_cell.length_c   1.000
_cell.angle_alpha   90.00
_cell.angle_beta   90.00
_cell.angle_gamma   90.00
#
_symmetry.space_group_name_H-M   'P 1'
#
loop_
_entity.id
_entity.type
_entity.pdbx_description
1 polymer ?
#
loop_
_entity_poly.entity_id
_entity_poly.type
_entity_poly.pdbx_seq_one_letter_code
_entity_poly.pdbx_strand_id
1 'polypeptide(L)'
;MSPATHLLVSWTVANATPLRRRERALVAVAGIIPDVDGLGIVADLLTRNSANPLNWWGTYHHIIGHNLGFALVVTLSTFLLSARRWTVASLALFTFHLHLLGDLVGARGPEGYQWPIPYLLPFSDSWQLAWQGQWALHAWPNFLITGITLALTFYFAWGRGYSPLEAISVKADRAFVQALRQRFGDPRQGEQPV
;
A
#
# COMPACT_ATOMS: atom_id res chain seq x y z
N MET A 1 -7.42 -6.46 -1.07
CA MET A 1 -7.28 -6.04 0.34
C MET A 1 -7.60 -4.55 0.43
N SER A 2 -7.73 -3.94 1.62
CA SER A 2 -8.06 -2.50 1.69
C SER A 2 -6.84 -1.62 1.35
N PRO A 3 -7.02 -0.44 0.73
CA PRO A 3 -5.92 0.49 0.45
C PRO A 3 -5.14 0.90 1.70
N ALA A 4 -5.83 1.06 2.83
CA ALA A 4 -5.20 1.38 4.10
C ALA A 4 -4.25 0.27 4.56
N THR A 5 -4.62 -1.00 4.36
CA THR A 5 -3.76 -2.14 4.68
C THR A 5 -2.55 -2.19 3.75
N HIS A 6 -2.72 -1.93 2.46
CA HIS A 6 -1.62 -1.85 1.49
C HIS A 6 -0.60 -0.77 1.86
N LEU A 7 -1.05 0.40 2.33
CA LEU A 7 -0.18 1.44 2.88
C LEU A 7 0.58 0.97 4.13
N LEU A 8 -0.10 0.32 5.08
CA LEU A 8 0.55 -0.17 6.30
C LEU A 8 1.59 -1.26 6.01
N VAL A 9 1.28 -2.19 5.10
CA VAL A 9 2.22 -3.23 4.63
C VAL A 9 3.45 -2.60 4.00
N SER A 10 3.25 -1.72 3.01
CA SER A 10 4.35 -1.11 2.27
C SER A 10 5.20 -0.17 3.14
N TRP A 11 4.59 0.56 4.08
CA TRP A 11 5.33 1.32 5.09
C TRP A 11 6.17 0.43 6.01
N THR A 12 5.63 -0.71 6.42
CA THR A 12 6.35 -1.70 7.24
C THR A 12 7.55 -2.25 6.48
N VAL A 13 7.39 -2.56 5.19
CA VAL A 13 8.51 -3.01 4.34
C VAL A 13 9.57 -1.92 4.15
N ALA A 14 9.17 -0.65 4.01
CA ALA A 14 10.09 0.47 3.91
C ALA A 14 11.03 0.62 5.13
N ASN A 15 10.67 -0.02 6.25
CA ASN A 15 11.44 -0.05 7.49
C ASN A 15 12.41 -1.24 7.60
N ALA A 16 12.48 -2.13 6.60
CA ALA A 16 13.38 -3.28 6.58
C ALA A 16 14.87 -2.90 6.42
N THR A 17 15.16 -1.67 5.99
CA THR A 17 16.53 -1.16 5.84
C THR A 17 16.57 0.35 6.15
N PRO A 18 17.72 0.91 6.58
CA PRO A 18 17.83 2.35 6.80
C PRO A 18 17.60 3.16 5.50
N LEU A 19 16.49 3.88 5.44
CA LEU A 19 16.14 4.77 4.33
C LEU A 19 16.00 6.22 4.80
N ARG A 20 16.14 7.18 3.90
CA ARG A 20 15.76 8.58 4.18
C ARG A 20 14.23 8.71 4.17
N ARG A 21 13.69 9.75 4.81
CA ARG A 21 12.26 10.07 4.82
C ARG A 21 11.61 10.01 3.43
N ARG A 22 12.21 10.68 2.44
CA ARG A 22 11.71 10.68 1.06
C ARG A 22 11.67 9.27 0.47
N GLU A 23 12.66 8.45 0.76
CA GLU A 23 12.77 7.09 0.22
C GLU A 23 11.75 6.15 0.86
N ARG A 24 11.50 6.26 2.18
CA ARG A 24 10.41 5.54 2.83
C ARG A 24 9.06 5.91 2.25
N ALA A 25 8.82 7.21 2.03
CA ALA A 25 7.60 7.68 1.39
C ALA A 25 7.43 7.10 -0.02
N LEU A 26 8.50 7.06 -0.83
CA LEU A 26 8.45 6.45 -2.17
C LEU A 26 8.07 4.96 -2.12
N VAL A 27 8.67 4.16 -1.22
CA VAL A 27 8.37 2.72 -1.08
C VAL A 27 6.94 2.49 -0.61
N ALA A 28 6.45 3.32 0.31
CA ALA A 28 5.08 3.22 0.81
C ALA A 28 4.05 3.64 -0.24
N VAL A 29 4.30 4.74 -0.96
CA VAL A 29 3.45 5.17 -2.08
C VAL A 29 3.40 4.10 -3.17
N ALA A 30 4.54 3.46 -3.50
CA ALA A 30 4.58 2.38 -4.49
C ALA A 30 3.65 1.21 -4.15
N GLY A 31 3.37 0.97 -2.86
CA GLY A 31 2.47 -0.08 -2.43
C GLY A 31 1.00 0.30 -2.31
N ILE A 32 0.60 1.57 -2.41
CA ILE A 32 -0.82 2.00 -2.42
C ILE A 32 -1.24 2.63 -3.76
N ILE A 33 -0.28 3.08 -4.58
CA ILE A 33 -0.56 3.76 -5.85
C ILE A 33 -1.40 2.94 -6.85
N PRO A 34 -1.38 1.58 -6.89
CA PRO A 34 -2.30 0.84 -7.75
C PRO A 34 -3.78 1.17 -7.52
N ASP A 35 -4.18 1.41 -6.27
CA ASP A 35 -5.57 1.68 -5.89
C ASP A 35 -6.11 3.02 -6.40
N VAL A 36 -5.26 3.89 -6.96
CA VAL A 36 -5.71 5.16 -7.56
C VAL A 36 -6.68 4.91 -8.71
N ASP A 37 -6.57 3.77 -9.40
CA ASP A 37 -7.53 3.36 -10.44
C ASP A 37 -8.94 3.07 -9.87
N GLY A 38 -9.06 2.85 -8.55
CA GLY A 38 -10.32 2.67 -7.83
C GLY A 38 -11.09 3.97 -7.60
N LEU A 39 -10.47 5.15 -7.78
CA LEU A 39 -11.14 6.44 -7.62
C LEU A 39 -12.28 6.66 -8.63
N GLY A 40 -12.34 5.86 -9.70
CA GLY A 40 -13.47 5.82 -10.63
C GLY A 40 -14.82 5.63 -9.93
N ILE A 41 -14.84 5.04 -8.73
CA ILE A 41 -16.07 4.82 -7.96
C ILE A 41 -16.79 6.13 -7.62
N VAL A 42 -16.05 7.22 -7.47
CA VAL A 42 -16.63 8.55 -7.21
C VAL A 42 -17.43 9.02 -8.43
N ALA A 43 -16.89 8.85 -9.64
CA ALA A 43 -17.56 9.20 -10.87
C ALA A 43 -18.84 8.37 -11.07
N ASP A 44 -18.76 7.07 -10.80
CA ASP A 44 -19.89 6.15 -10.90
C ASP A 44 -21.00 6.54 -9.90
N LEU A 45 -20.64 6.81 -8.64
CA LEU A 45 -21.59 7.24 -7.60
C LEU A 45 -22.28 8.58 -7.91
N LEU A 46 -21.55 9.56 -8.44
CA LEU A 46 -22.10 10.87 -8.77
C LEU A 46 -23.01 10.85 -10.00
N THR A 47 -22.78 9.92 -10.93
CA THR A 47 -23.49 9.87 -12.22
C THR A 47 -24.52 8.76 -12.32
N ARG A 48 -24.61 7.85 -11.34
CA ARG A 48 -25.52 6.68 -11.34
C ARG A 48 -27.00 6.97 -11.65
N ASN A 49 -27.48 8.17 -11.31
CA ASN A 49 -28.87 8.60 -11.51
C ASN A 49 -29.00 9.65 -12.63
N SER A 50 -27.96 9.85 -13.44
CA SER A 50 -27.96 10.80 -14.56
C SER A 50 -28.43 10.13 -15.86
N ALA A 51 -28.69 10.92 -16.89
CA ALA A 51 -29.02 10.40 -18.22
C ALA A 51 -27.86 9.61 -18.88
N ASN A 52 -26.62 9.82 -18.42
CA ASN A 52 -25.42 9.17 -18.95
C ASN A 52 -24.52 8.69 -17.78
N PRO A 53 -24.86 7.58 -17.11
CA PRO A 53 -24.07 7.07 -16.00
C PRO A 53 -22.68 6.61 -16.46
N LEU A 54 -21.67 6.91 -15.65
CA LEU A 54 -20.31 6.41 -15.84
C LEU A 54 -20.14 5.05 -15.16
N ASN A 55 -19.18 4.25 -15.66
CA ASN A 55 -18.79 2.96 -15.11
C ASN A 55 -17.25 2.83 -15.06
N TRP A 56 -16.58 3.89 -14.63
CA TRP A 56 -15.12 3.94 -14.60
C TRP A 56 -14.52 2.96 -13.61
N TRP A 57 -15.15 2.75 -12.45
CA TRP A 57 -14.68 1.75 -11.50
C TRP A 57 -14.82 0.35 -12.08
N GLY A 58 -16.01 -0.02 -12.56
CA GLY A 58 -16.23 -1.35 -13.14
C GLY A 58 -15.38 -1.63 -14.39
N THR A 59 -15.05 -0.59 -15.17
CA THR A 59 -14.28 -0.75 -16.41
C THR A 59 -12.76 -0.70 -16.20
N TYR A 60 -12.25 0.15 -15.30
CA TYR A 60 -10.82 0.43 -15.23
C TYR A 60 -10.14 -0.03 -13.94
N HIS A 61 -10.89 -0.30 -12.88
CA HIS A 61 -10.32 -0.83 -11.64
C HIS A 61 -9.70 -2.19 -11.92
N HIS A 62 -8.44 -2.37 -11.50
CA HIS A 62 -7.55 -3.50 -11.82
C HIS A 62 -6.99 -3.55 -13.26
N ILE A 63 -7.42 -2.71 -14.19
CA ILE A 63 -6.84 -2.67 -15.54
C ILE A 63 -5.66 -1.70 -15.60
N ILE A 64 -5.80 -0.52 -15.00
CA ILE A 64 -4.79 0.55 -15.15
C ILE A 64 -3.64 0.38 -14.14
N GLY A 65 -3.96 0.19 -12.87
CA GLY A 65 -3.00 0.21 -11.76
C GLY A 65 -2.46 -1.16 -11.37
N HIS A 66 -3.10 -2.25 -11.76
CA HIS A 66 -2.79 -3.59 -11.23
C HIS A 66 -2.14 -4.50 -12.28
N ASN A 67 -1.11 -4.01 -12.95
CA ASN A 67 -0.40 -4.78 -13.98
C ASN A 67 1.12 -4.53 -13.95
N LEU A 68 1.86 -5.37 -14.66
CA LEU A 68 3.32 -5.32 -14.76
C LEU A 68 3.80 -4.02 -15.40
N GLY A 69 3.11 -3.49 -16.40
CA GLY A 69 3.46 -2.21 -17.02
C GLY A 69 3.45 -1.06 -16.01
N PHE A 70 2.39 -0.96 -15.21
CA PHE A 70 2.31 0.05 -14.15
C PHE A 70 3.36 -0.19 -13.05
N ALA A 71 3.62 -1.46 -12.69
CA ALA A 71 4.70 -1.83 -11.79
C ALA A 71 6.05 -1.29 -12.28
N LEU A 72 6.38 -1.50 -13.57
CA LEU A 72 7.62 -1.02 -14.18
C LEU A 72 7.71 0.50 -14.18
N VAL A 73 6.62 1.21 -14.45
CA VAL A 73 6.57 2.69 -14.38
C VAL A 73 6.84 3.17 -12.95
N VAL A 74 6.22 2.56 -11.94
CA VAL A 74 6.43 2.88 -10.53
C VAL A 74 7.87 2.57 -10.11
N THR A 75 8.42 1.42 -10.48
CA THR A 75 9.80 1.03 -10.20
C THR A 75 10.79 1.99 -10.86
N LEU A 76 10.60 2.36 -12.13
CA LEU A 76 11.45 3.32 -12.82
C LEU A 76 11.37 4.71 -12.16
N SER A 77 10.17 5.16 -11.81
CA SER A 77 9.96 6.45 -11.15
C SER A 77 10.69 6.50 -9.80
N THR A 78 10.55 5.46 -8.97
CA THR A 78 11.23 5.39 -7.68
C THR A 78 12.75 5.27 -7.82
N PHE A 79 13.24 4.55 -8.84
CA PHE A 79 14.66 4.48 -9.18
C PHE A 79 15.25 5.86 -9.51
N LEU A 80 14.55 6.65 -10.33
CA LEU A 80 15.00 7.97 -10.75
C LEU A 80 14.93 9.02 -9.62
N LEU A 81 13.97 8.89 -8.71
CA LEU A 81 13.71 9.86 -7.64
C LEU A 81 14.49 9.60 -6.34
N SER A 82 15.21 8.48 -6.23
CA SER A 82 15.96 8.07 -5.03
C SER A 82 17.48 8.26 -5.19
N ALA A 83 18.18 8.47 -4.07
CA ALA A 83 19.64 8.40 -4.03
C ALA A 83 20.12 6.93 -3.96
N ARG A 84 19.46 6.10 -3.14
CA ARG A 84 19.70 4.65 -3.05
C ARG A 84 18.89 3.88 -4.10
N ARG A 85 19.11 4.25 -5.38
CA ARG A 85 18.27 3.88 -6.53
C ARG A 85 17.85 2.41 -6.54
N TRP A 86 18.83 1.50 -6.49
CA TRP A 86 18.57 0.05 -6.54
C TRP A 86 17.80 -0.44 -5.32
N THR A 87 18.18 -0.02 -4.11
CA THR A 87 17.48 -0.42 -2.88
C THR A 87 16.02 0.03 -2.90
N VAL A 88 15.76 1.29 -3.25
CA VAL A 88 14.40 1.85 -3.25
C VAL A 88 13.57 1.26 -4.39
N ALA A 89 14.14 1.09 -5.58
CA ALA A 89 13.44 0.48 -6.71
C ALA A 89 13.08 -0.99 -6.45
N SER A 90 13.99 -1.78 -5.86
CA SER A 90 13.71 -3.17 -5.48
C SER A 90 12.64 -3.26 -4.40
N LEU A 91 12.68 -2.40 -3.38
CA LEU A 91 11.65 -2.36 -2.36
C LEU A 91 10.30 -1.91 -2.93
N ALA A 92 10.27 -0.92 -3.82
CA ALA A 92 9.06 -0.47 -4.49
C ALA A 92 8.45 -1.55 -5.39
N LEU A 93 9.29 -2.25 -6.17
CA LEU A 93 8.85 -3.40 -6.97
C LEU A 93 8.27 -4.49 -6.07
N PHE A 94 8.95 -4.79 -4.97
CA PHE A 94 8.50 -5.80 -4.02
C PHE A 94 7.17 -5.40 -3.33
N THR A 95 7.03 -4.17 -2.84
CA THR A 95 5.77 -3.71 -2.22
C THR A 95 4.62 -3.65 -3.21
N PHE A 96 4.88 -3.31 -4.47
CA PHE A 96 3.89 -3.39 -5.54
C PHE A 96 3.42 -4.83 -5.77
N HIS A 97 4.33 -5.80 -5.78
CA HIS A 97 3.93 -7.21 -5.94
C HIS A 97 3.20 -7.75 -4.70
N LEU A 98 3.55 -7.27 -3.50
CA LEU A 98 2.78 -7.56 -2.28
C LEU A 98 1.37 -6.98 -2.34
N HIS A 99 1.19 -5.79 -2.95
CA HIS A 99 -0.13 -5.23 -3.24
C HIS A 99 -0.93 -6.20 -4.11
N LEU A 100 -0.39 -6.59 -5.27
CA LEU A 100 -1.08 -7.52 -6.19
C LEU A 100 -1.40 -8.85 -5.50
N LEU A 101 -0.47 -9.38 -4.69
CA LEU A 101 -0.71 -10.59 -3.92
C LEU A 101 -1.87 -10.40 -2.94
N GLY A 102 -1.89 -9.30 -2.19
CA GLY A 102 -2.96 -8.98 -1.25
C GLY A 102 -4.34 -8.86 -1.92
N ASP A 103 -4.37 -8.42 -3.17
CA ASP A 103 -5.62 -8.38 -3.95
C ASP A 103 -6.00 -9.76 -4.48
N LEU A 104 -5.05 -10.50 -5.03
CA LEU A 104 -5.24 -11.88 -5.49
C LEU A 104 -5.80 -12.79 -4.39
N VAL A 105 -5.37 -12.59 -3.13
CA VAL A 105 -5.83 -13.43 -2.02
C VAL A 105 -7.03 -12.87 -1.27
N GLY A 106 -7.22 -11.55 -1.22
CA GLY A 106 -8.10 -10.93 -0.23
C GLY A 106 -8.93 -9.74 -0.71
N ALA A 107 -9.21 -9.62 -2.00
CA ALA A 107 -10.05 -8.57 -2.57
C ALA A 107 -11.40 -9.03 -3.13
N ARG A 108 -11.87 -10.24 -2.82
CA ARG A 108 -13.12 -10.74 -3.43
C ARG A 108 -14.29 -9.79 -3.12
N GLY A 109 -15.00 -9.40 -4.17
CA GLY A 109 -16.06 -8.40 -4.14
C GLY A 109 -17.34 -8.88 -3.46
N PRO A 110 -18.29 -7.96 -3.19
CA PRO A 110 -19.67 -8.32 -2.89
C PRO A 110 -20.19 -9.19 -4.03
N GLU A 111 -20.97 -10.24 -3.75
CA GLU A 111 -21.43 -11.25 -4.75
C GLU A 111 -20.38 -12.28 -5.21
N GLY A 112 -19.15 -12.24 -4.67
CA GLY A 112 -18.16 -13.30 -4.89
C GLY A 112 -17.32 -13.14 -6.16
N TYR A 113 -17.44 -12.02 -6.87
CA TYR A 113 -16.61 -11.69 -8.02
C TYR A 113 -15.13 -11.55 -7.61
N GLN A 114 -14.22 -12.18 -8.35
CA GLN A 114 -12.82 -12.34 -7.95
C GLN A 114 -11.87 -11.22 -8.39
N TRP A 115 -12.34 -10.27 -9.22
CA TRP A 115 -11.52 -9.19 -9.79
C TRP A 115 -10.18 -9.70 -10.36
N PRO A 116 -10.20 -10.40 -11.52
CA PRO A 116 -8.98 -10.91 -12.13
C PRO A 116 -7.97 -9.80 -12.40
N ILE A 117 -6.70 -10.08 -12.14
CA ILE A 117 -5.60 -9.14 -12.35
C ILE A 117 -4.96 -9.45 -13.71
N PRO A 118 -5.09 -8.57 -14.74
CA PRO A 118 -4.48 -8.75 -16.05
C PRO A 118 -2.97 -8.45 -15.99
N TYR A 119 -2.23 -9.36 -15.35
CA TYR A 119 -0.87 -9.12 -14.85
C TYR A 119 0.12 -8.68 -15.92
N LEU A 120 0.03 -9.22 -17.13
CA LEU A 120 0.98 -8.94 -18.20
C LEU A 120 0.68 -7.66 -19.00
N LEU A 121 -0.38 -6.91 -18.69
CA LEU A 121 -0.64 -5.65 -19.39
C LEU A 121 0.53 -4.66 -19.21
N PRO A 122 0.83 -3.83 -20.23
CA PRO A 122 0.19 -3.75 -21.55
C PRO A 122 0.79 -4.72 -22.60
N PHE A 123 1.66 -5.65 -22.20
CA PHE A 123 2.37 -6.52 -23.14
C PHE A 123 1.51 -7.68 -23.66
N SER A 124 0.65 -8.22 -22.79
CA SER A 124 -0.27 -9.30 -23.12
C SER A 124 -1.46 -9.31 -22.16
N ASP A 125 -2.63 -9.72 -22.66
CA ASP A 125 -3.83 -9.95 -21.86
C ASP A 125 -4.04 -11.43 -21.50
N SER A 126 -3.04 -12.28 -21.77
CA SER A 126 -3.16 -13.73 -21.60
C SER A 126 -3.17 -14.21 -20.15
N TRP A 127 -2.67 -13.42 -19.20
CA TRP A 127 -2.52 -13.81 -17.79
C TRP A 127 -3.50 -13.03 -16.92
N GLN A 128 -4.69 -13.60 -16.75
CA GLN A 128 -5.72 -13.12 -15.84
C GLN A 128 -5.57 -13.83 -14.48
N LEU A 129 -4.77 -13.26 -13.58
CA LEU A 129 -4.54 -13.88 -12.28
C LEU A 129 -5.82 -13.83 -11.45
N ALA A 130 -6.34 -15.02 -11.13
CA ALA A 130 -7.45 -15.23 -10.22
C ALA A 130 -7.15 -16.47 -9.39
N TRP A 131 -7.67 -16.52 -8.16
CA TRP A 131 -7.45 -17.65 -7.26
C TRP A 131 -8.75 -18.08 -6.60
N GLN A 132 -9.07 -19.37 -6.71
CA GLN A 132 -10.30 -19.93 -6.15
C GLN A 132 -10.41 -19.76 -4.62
N GLY A 133 -9.27 -19.68 -3.93
CA GLY A 133 -9.21 -19.47 -2.48
C GLY A 133 -9.33 -18.00 -2.04
N GLN A 134 -9.55 -17.06 -2.98
CA GLN A 134 -9.62 -15.64 -2.65
C GLN A 134 -10.77 -15.37 -1.66
N TRP A 135 -10.42 -14.81 -0.51
CA TRP A 135 -11.39 -14.46 0.53
C TRP A 135 -12.00 -13.09 0.30
N ALA A 136 -13.16 -12.87 0.92
CA ALA A 136 -13.87 -11.60 0.87
C ALA A 136 -13.03 -10.44 1.43
N LEU A 137 -13.18 -9.25 0.87
CA LEU A 137 -12.47 -8.05 1.35
C LEU A 137 -12.62 -7.82 2.87
N HIS A 138 -13.77 -8.18 3.45
CA HIS A 138 -14.09 -8.06 4.87
C HIS A 138 -13.85 -9.35 5.68
N ALA A 139 -13.07 -10.32 5.16
CA ALA A 139 -12.78 -11.54 5.90
C ALA A 139 -11.74 -11.31 7.00
N TRP A 140 -11.76 -12.16 8.04
CA TRP A 140 -10.86 -12.09 9.19
C TRP A 140 -9.35 -12.04 8.85
N PRO A 141 -8.82 -12.68 7.77
CA PRO A 141 -7.39 -12.59 7.46
C PRO A 141 -6.95 -11.16 7.16
N ASN A 142 -7.78 -10.38 6.46
CA ASN A 142 -7.48 -8.97 6.19
C ASN A 142 -7.44 -8.14 7.48
N PHE A 143 -8.36 -8.40 8.42
CA PHE A 143 -8.34 -7.74 9.73
C PHE A 143 -7.10 -8.11 10.55
N LEU A 144 -6.69 -9.38 10.52
CA LEU A 144 -5.47 -9.82 11.20
C LEU A 144 -4.22 -9.16 10.59
N ILE A 145 -4.08 -9.16 9.26
CA ILE A 145 -2.96 -8.51 8.57
C ILE A 145 -2.92 -7.01 8.90
N THR A 146 -4.08 -6.36 8.90
CA THR A 146 -4.20 -4.94 9.27
C THR A 146 -3.79 -4.71 10.73
N GLY A 147 -4.26 -5.54 11.65
CA GLY A 147 -3.91 -5.45 13.07
C GLY A 147 -2.40 -5.62 13.32
N ILE A 148 -1.77 -6.61 12.67
CA ILE A 148 -0.33 -6.85 12.77
C ILE A 148 0.48 -5.68 12.21
N THR A 149 0.16 -5.23 10.99
CA THR A 149 0.89 -4.13 10.34
C THR A 149 0.68 -2.79 11.03
N LEU A 150 -0.49 -2.58 11.62
CA LEU A 150 -0.76 -1.44 12.47
C LEU A 150 0.07 -1.49 13.77
N ALA A 151 0.14 -2.64 14.44
CA ALA A 151 0.98 -2.82 15.61
C ALA A 151 2.47 -2.60 15.30
N LEU A 152 2.96 -3.13 14.17
CA LEU A 152 4.32 -2.87 13.69
C LEU A 152 4.56 -1.39 13.39
N THR A 153 3.57 -0.70 12.84
CA THR A 153 3.65 0.75 12.59
C THR A 153 3.82 1.52 13.90
N PHE A 154 3.03 1.20 14.93
CA PHE A 154 3.19 1.80 16.26
C PHE A 154 4.55 1.48 16.87
N TYR A 155 4.98 0.21 16.80
CA TYR A 155 6.26 -0.23 17.33
C TYR A 155 7.44 0.50 16.67
N PHE A 156 7.43 0.61 15.34
CA PHE A 156 8.45 1.36 14.60
C PHE A 156 8.40 2.86 14.87
N ALA A 157 7.22 3.45 14.98
CA ALA A 157 7.09 4.87 15.33
C ALA A 157 7.66 5.17 16.71
N TRP A 158 7.35 4.32 17.69
CA TRP A 158 7.90 4.40 19.04
C TRP A 158 9.42 4.26 19.04
N GLY A 159 9.95 3.18 18.45
CA GLY A 159 11.38 2.86 18.41
C GLY A 159 12.21 3.83 17.57
N ARG A 160 11.84 4.02 16.30
CA ARG A 160 12.64 4.76 15.30
C ARG A 160 12.36 6.26 15.25
N GLY A 161 11.26 6.70 15.85
CA GLY A 161 10.95 8.12 15.99
C GLY A 161 10.33 8.77 14.75
N TYR A 162 9.73 7.97 13.86
CA TYR A 162 8.99 8.44 12.68
C TYR A 162 7.89 7.44 12.31
N SER A 163 6.80 7.92 11.72
CA SER A 163 5.59 7.18 11.37
C SER A 163 5.16 7.47 9.92
N PRO A 164 4.14 6.79 9.37
CA PRO A 164 3.63 7.09 8.03
C PRO A 164 3.23 8.58 7.85
N LEU A 165 2.85 9.26 8.94
CA LEU A 165 2.49 10.68 8.92
C LEU A 165 3.64 11.57 8.45
N GLU A 166 4.89 11.12 8.55
CA GLU A 166 6.02 11.89 8.04
C GLU A 166 5.89 12.18 6.53
N ALA A 167 5.19 11.35 5.76
CA ALA A 167 4.96 11.61 4.34
C ALA A 167 4.05 12.84 4.11
N ILE A 168 3.16 13.15 5.06
CA ILE A 168 2.13 14.19 4.95
C ILE A 168 2.51 15.45 5.75
N SER A 169 2.89 15.29 7.02
CA SER A 169 3.16 16.40 7.93
C SER A 169 4.17 16.03 9.01
N VAL A 170 5.32 16.72 9.00
CA VAL A 170 6.39 16.54 10.01
C VAL A 170 5.92 16.95 11.41
N LYS A 171 4.98 17.89 11.49
CA LYS A 171 4.41 18.32 12.78
C LYS A 171 3.52 17.21 13.36
N ALA A 172 2.64 16.63 12.54
CA ALA A 172 1.77 15.53 12.96
C ALA A 172 2.58 14.29 13.36
N ASP A 173 3.59 13.96 12.56
CA ASP A 173 4.52 12.86 12.84
C ASP A 173 5.22 13.02 14.20
N ARG A 174 5.80 14.20 14.46
CA ARG A 174 6.44 14.50 15.75
C ARG A 174 5.47 14.39 16.92
N ALA A 175 4.27 14.97 16.78
CA ALA A 175 3.26 14.91 17.84
C ALA A 175 2.83 13.47 18.13
N PHE A 176 2.65 12.65 17.09
CA PHE A 176 2.28 11.25 17.21
C PHE A 176 3.37 10.43 17.92
N VAL A 177 4.63 10.54 17.47
CA VAL A 177 5.77 9.86 18.09
C VAL A 177 5.95 10.29 19.55
N GLN A 178 5.80 11.59 19.84
CA GLN A 178 5.90 12.11 21.20
C GLN A 178 4.81 11.53 22.10
N ALA A 179 3.56 11.48 21.62
CA ALA A 179 2.46 10.89 22.38
C ALA A 179 2.71 9.42 22.72
N LEU A 180 3.24 8.64 21.76
CA LEU A 180 3.61 7.24 22.01
C LEU A 180 4.70 7.10 23.08
N ARG A 181 5.78 7.87 22.97
CA ARG A 181 6.89 7.80 23.94
C ARG A 181 6.52 8.34 25.32
N GLN A 182 5.62 9.32 25.40
CA GLN A 182 5.07 9.76 26.68
C GLN A 182 4.22 8.67 27.35
N ARG A 183 3.50 7.88 26.57
CA ARG A 183 2.65 6.79 27.08
C ARG A 183 3.44 5.54 27.46
N PHE A 184 4.46 5.19 26.68
CA PHE A 184 5.16 3.90 26.77
C PHE A 184 6.66 4.02 27.15
N GLY A 185 7.15 5.22 27.46
CA GLY A 185 8.55 5.49 27.77
C GLY A 185 9.43 5.77 26.54
N ASP A 186 10.61 6.38 26.72
CA ASP A 186 11.59 6.54 25.64
C ASP A 186 12.38 5.22 25.47
N PRO A 187 12.31 4.55 24.30
CA PRO A 187 12.99 3.28 24.08
C PRO A 187 14.52 3.37 24.24
N ARG A 188 15.10 4.57 24.14
CA ARG A 188 16.54 4.79 24.28
C ARG A 188 17.03 4.84 25.73
N GLN A 189 16.12 4.93 26.70
CA GLN A 189 16.50 4.98 28.12
C GLN A 189 16.80 3.59 28.72
N GLY A 190 16.44 2.49 28.03
CA GLY A 190 16.76 1.12 28.44
C GLY A 190 18.14 0.61 27.99
N GLU A 191 18.89 1.38 27.20
CA GLU A 191 20.20 1.01 26.64
C GLU A 191 21.37 1.74 27.33
N GLN A 192 21.23 2.15 28.60
CA GLN A 192 22.41 2.63 29.34
C GLN A 192 23.35 1.45 29.62
N PRO A 193 24.61 1.47 29.14
CA PRO A 193 25.58 0.47 29.54
C PRO A 193 25.85 0.64 31.04
N VAL A 194 25.69 -0.45 31.79
CA VAL A 194 26.22 -0.60 33.15
C VAL A 194 27.73 -0.73 33.07
#